data_AF-A0A959S6Z0-F1
#
_entry.id   AF-A0A959S6Z0-F1
#
_cell.length_a   1.000
_cell.length_b   1.000
_cell.length_c   1.000
_cell.angle_alpha   90.00
_cell.angle_beta   90.00
_cell.angle_gamma   90.00
#
_symmetry.space_group_name_H-M   'P 1'
#
loop_
_entity.id
_entity.type
_entity.pdbx_description
1 polymer ?
#
loop_
_entity_poly.entity_id
_entity_poly.type
_entity_poly.pdbx_seq_one_letter_code
_entity_poly.pdbx_strand_id
1 'polypeptide(L)'
;LNLGLYVDHGPITAGVWYRTKDAFIALIGFHTEKFKFGYSYDVTTSKLTTATAGSHEISLQLQFSCKRKQRRFRQVACPTF
;
A
#
# COMPACT_ATOMS: atom_id res chain seq x y z
N LEU A 1 10.22 19.99 7.16
CA LEU A 1 10.82 18.72 7.64
C LEU A 1 9.72 17.67 7.62
N ASN A 2 10.03 16.46 7.12
CA ASN A 2 9.09 15.34 7.06
C ASN A 2 9.58 14.25 8.01
N LEU A 3 8.80 13.94 9.03
CA LEU A 3 9.08 12.91 10.02
C LEU A 3 7.92 11.93 10.02
N GLY A 4 8.19 10.64 10.15
CA GLY A 4 7.14 9.63 10.22
C GLY A 4 7.57 8.45 11.06
N LEU A 5 6.60 7.83 11.72
CA LEU A 5 6.76 6.61 12.49
C LEU A 5 5.59 5.69 12.18
N TYR A 6 5.90 4.42 11.93
CA TYR A 6 4.90 3.39 11.75
C TYR A 6 5.31 2.12 12.47
N VAL A 7 4.31 1.35 12.85
CA VAL A 7 4.43 0.02 13.44
C VAL A 7 3.63 -0.93 12.60
N ASP A 8 4.22 -2.09 12.35
CA ASP A 8 3.55 -3.22 11.75
C ASP A 8 3.49 -4.34 12.79
N HIS A 9 2.29 -4.84 13.05
CA HIS A 9 2.08 -5.92 14.01
C HIS A 9 1.06 -6.93 13.47
N GLY A 10 1.58 -8.08 13.02
CA GLY A 10 0.76 -9.10 12.39
C GLY A 10 0.15 -8.55 11.09
N PRO A 11 -1.15 -8.71 10.83
CA PRO A 11 -1.78 -8.21 9.60
C PRO A 11 -2.15 -6.72 9.65
N ILE A 12 -1.78 -5.98 10.69
CA ILE A 12 -2.20 -4.58 10.90
C ILE A 12 -0.96 -3.67 10.85
N THR A 13 -1.08 -2.57 10.12
CA THR A 13 -0.09 -1.50 10.06
C THR A 13 -0.72 -0.22 10.58
N ALA A 14 -0.02 0.54 11.42
CA ALA A 14 -0.47 1.85 11.88
C ALA A 14 0.69 2.83 11.88
N GLY A 15 0.46 4.08 11.51
CA GLY A 15 1.53 5.06 11.47
C GLY A 15 1.04 6.49 11.51
N VAL A 16 1.97 7.39 11.79
CA VAL A 16 1.76 8.83 11.83
C VAL A 16 2.91 9.51 11.10
N TRP A 17 2.58 10.53 10.32
CA TRP A 17 3.55 11.38 9.64
C TRP A 17 3.30 12.84 10.01
N TYR A 18 4.38 13.56 10.31
CA TYR A 18 4.37 14.99 10.58
C TYR A 18 5.20 15.71 9.52
N ARG A 19 4.52 16.57 8.76
CA ARG A 19 5.11 17.47 7.79
C ARG A 19 5.01 18.90 8.31
N THR A 20 6.14 19.44 8.75
CA THR A 20 6.22 20.76 9.39
C THR A 20 5.61 21.84 8.48
N LYS A 21 4.69 22.64 9.04
CA LYS A 21 3.95 23.74 8.37
C LYS A 21 2.98 23.33 7.26
N ASP A 22 2.66 22.04 7.12
CA ASP A 22 1.73 21.56 6.10
C ASP A 22 0.62 20.71 6.73
N ALA A 23 0.95 19.49 7.18
CA ALA A 23 -0.05 18.52 7.62
C ALA A 23 0.50 17.48 8.61
N PHE A 24 -0.39 17.00 9.47
CA PHE A 24 -0.26 15.78 10.26
C PHE A 24 -1.10 14.69 9.61
N ILE A 25 -0.53 13.51 9.41
CA ILE A 25 -1.15 12.41 8.68
C ILE A 25 -1.23 11.23 9.62
N ALA A 26 -2.42 10.64 9.75
CA ALA A 26 -2.62 9.36 10.41
C ALA A 26 -2.87 8.29 9.35
N LEU A 27 -2.31 7.09 9.54
CA LEU A 27 -2.48 5.95 8.64
C LEU A 27 -2.81 4.71 9.45
N ILE A 28 -3.79 3.96 8.95
CA ILE A 28 -4.09 2.61 9.40
C ILE A 28 -4.24 1.72 8.17
N GLY A 29 -3.65 0.54 8.23
CA GLY A 29 -3.65 -0.42 7.15
C GLY A 29 -3.88 -1.82 7.66
N PHE A 30 -4.42 -2.65 6.78
CA PHE A 30 -4.59 -4.07 6.99
C PHE A 30 -4.03 -4.81 5.80
N HIS A 31 -3.21 -5.82 6.03
CA HIS A 31 -2.61 -6.61 4.96
C HIS A 31 -2.87 -8.10 5.17
N THR A 32 -3.14 -8.79 4.06
CA THR A 32 -3.33 -10.23 3.97
C THR A 32 -2.47 -10.74 2.79
N GLU A 33 -2.30 -12.06 2.65
CA GLU A 33 -1.51 -12.66 1.56
C GLU A 33 -1.92 -12.23 0.14
N LYS A 34 -3.20 -11.87 -0.06
CA LYS A 34 -3.77 -11.58 -1.39
C LYS A 34 -4.18 -10.12 -1.59
N PHE A 35 -4.38 -9.37 -0.51
CA PHE A 35 -4.82 -7.98 -0.59
C PHE A 35 -4.25 -7.16 0.56
N LYS A 36 -4.02 -5.88 0.31
CA LYS A 36 -3.74 -4.89 1.34
C LYS A 36 -4.71 -3.73 1.21
N PHE A 37 -5.13 -3.22 2.34
CA PHE A 37 -6.01 -2.07 2.47
C PHE A 37 -5.30 -1.02 3.32
N GLY A 38 -5.42 0.24 2.94
CA GLY A 38 -4.86 1.37 3.67
C GLY A 38 -5.88 2.49 3.72
N TYR A 39 -5.96 3.14 4.87
CA TYR A 39 -6.73 4.36 5.07
C TYR A 39 -5.81 5.40 5.71
N SER A 40 -5.75 6.57 5.11
CA SER A 40 -5.01 7.71 5.66
C SER A 40 -5.90 8.93 5.77
N TYR A 41 -5.59 9.74 6.77
CA TYR A 41 -6.26 10.99 7.03
C TYR A 41 -5.23 12.11 7.20
N ASP A 42 -5.29 13.08 6.29
CA ASP A 42 -4.41 14.22 6.22
C ASP A 42 -5.06 15.42 6.89
N VAL A 43 -4.59 15.75 8.09
CA VAL A 43 -4.99 16.93 8.86
C VAL A 43 -4.02 18.06 8.55
N THR A 44 -4.45 19.01 7.71
CA THR A 44 -3.67 20.23 7.47
C THR A 44 -3.60 21.07 8.75
N THR A 45 -2.46 21.73 8.99
CA THR A 45 -2.21 22.53 10.20
C THR A 45 -2.23 24.04 9.93
N SER A 46 -2.40 24.44 8.66
CA SER A 46 -2.41 25.82 8.19
C SER A 46 -3.79 26.47 8.34
N LYS A 47 -3.87 27.80 8.50
CA LYS A 47 -5.09 28.61 8.76
C LYS A 47 -6.25 28.45 7.73
N LEU A 48 -6.09 27.64 6.69
CA LEU A 48 -7.16 27.23 5.78
C LEU A 48 -8.07 26.14 6.38
N THR A 49 -7.70 25.59 7.54
CA THR A 49 -8.38 24.53 8.30
C THR A 49 -9.81 24.82 8.73
N THR A 50 -10.28 26.07 8.76
CA THR A 50 -11.69 26.35 9.09
C THR A 50 -12.64 25.96 7.95
N ALA A 51 -12.13 25.81 6.71
CA ALA A 51 -12.96 25.57 5.53
C ALA A 51 -12.90 24.11 5.01
N THR A 52 -11.77 23.42 5.18
CA THR A 52 -11.59 22.05 4.68
C THR A 52 -11.04 21.20 5.81
N ALA A 53 -11.90 20.34 6.38
CA ALA A 53 -11.62 19.49 7.53
C ALA A 53 -10.61 18.35 7.26
N GLY A 54 -9.57 18.60 6.46
CA GLY A 54 -8.61 17.60 5.99
C GLY A 54 -9.08 16.79 4.77
N SER A 55 -8.31 15.76 4.44
CA SER A 55 -8.56 14.84 3.31
C SER A 55 -8.50 13.39 3.77
N HIS A 56 -9.46 12.58 3.30
CA HIS A 56 -9.50 11.13 3.54
C HIS A 56 -9.02 10.39 2.29
N GLU A 57 -8.08 9.48 2.45
CA GLU A 57 -7.56 8.65 1.36
C GLU A 57 -7.74 7.17 1.68
N ILE A 58 -8.14 6.40 0.66
CA ILE A 58 -8.32 4.96 0.74
C ILE A 58 -7.46 4.32 -0.34
N SER A 59 -6.65 3.34 0.06
CA SER A 59 -5.74 2.58 -0.81
C SER A 59 -6.10 1.10 -0.78
N LEU A 60 -6.16 0.48 -1.97
CA LEU A 60 -6.36 -0.96 -2.13
C LEU A 60 -5.26 -1.53 -3.02
N GLN A 61 -4.59 -2.56 -2.53
CA GLN A 61 -3.57 -3.31 -3.26
C GLN A 61 -4.03 -4.75 -3.42
N LEU A 62 -4.00 -5.28 -4.65
CA LEU A 62 -4.32 -6.69 -4.95
C LEU A 62 -3.06 -7.40 -5.42
N GLN A 63 -2.75 -8.54 -4.81
CA GLN A 63 -1.58 -9.34 -5.13
C GLN A 63 -2.01 -10.61 -5.85
N PHE A 64 -1.79 -10.65 -7.16
CA PHE A 64 -2.11 -11.81 -7.99
C PHE A 64 -0.96 -12.82 -7.95
N SER A 65 -1.26 -14.06 -7.56
CA SER A 65 -0.30 -15.15 -7.61
C SER A 65 -0.01 -15.51 -9.07
N CYS A 66 1.16 -15.12 -9.58
CA CYS A 66 1.62 -15.56 -10.89
C CYS A 66 1.87 -17.06 -10.89
N LYS A 67 0.97 -17.84 -11.51
CA LYS A 67 1.24 -19.26 -11.80
C LYS A 67 2.42 -19.31 -12.78
N ARG A 68 3.56 -19.85 -12.34
CA ARG A 68 4.74 -20.01 -13.21
C ARG A 68 4.33 -20.88 -14.40
N LYS A 69 4.37 -20.31 -15.62
CA LYS A 69 4.05 -21.04 -16.84
C LYS A 69 5.00 -22.24 -16.94
N GLN A 70 4.46 -23.45 -16.79
CA GLN A 70 5.21 -24.69 -17.00
C GLN A 70 5.78 -24.63 -18.42
N ARG A 71 7.12 -24.60 -18.55
CA ARG A 71 7.77 -24.67 -19.86
C ARG A 71 7.50 -26.07 -20.41
N ARG A 72 6.49 -26.22 -21.29
CA ARG A 72 6.33 -27.44 -22.08
C ARG A 72 7.50 -27.50 -23.06
N PHE A 73 8.53 -28.27 -22.70
CA PHE A 73 9.52 -28.70 -23.67
C PHE A 73 8.82 -29.64 -24.66
N ARG A 74 8.57 -29.13 -25.87
CA ARG A 74 8.10 -29.96 -26.97
C ARG A 74 9.33 -30.73 -27.46
N GLN A 75 9.47 -31.97 -27.02
CA GLN A 75 10.49 -32.86 -27.57
C GLN A 75 10.17 -33.02 -29.05
N VAL A 76 11.08 -32.58 -29.92
CA VAL A 76 11.00 -32.83 -31.36
C VAL A 76 11.23 -34.32 -31.53
N ALA A 77 10.28 -35.03 -32.13
CA ALA A 77 10.43 -36.45 -32.40
C ALA A 77 11.66 -36.67 -33.30
N CYS A 78 12.55 -37.58 -32.91
CA CYS A 78 13.74 -37.89 -33.69
C CYS A 78 13.33 -38.45 -35.06
N PRO A 79 13.85 -37.91 -36.17
CA PRO A 79 13.58 -38.46 -37.49
C PRO A 79 14.22 -39.84 -37.61
N THR A 80 13.44 -40.82 -38.05
CA THR A 80 13.93 -42.13 -38.50
C THR A 80 14.31 -42.01 -39.97
N PHE A 81 15.60 -42.24 -40.27
CA PHE A 81 16.14 -42.39 -41.62
C PHE A 81 15.95 -43.82 -42.11
#